data_AF-A0A5S3N338-F1
#
_entry.id   AF-A0A5S3N338-F1
#
_cell.length_a   1.000
_cell.length_b   1.000
_cell.length_c   1.000
_cell.angle_alpha   90.00
_cell.angle_beta   90.00
_cell.angle_gamma   90.00
#
_symmetry.space_group_name_H-M   'P 1'
#
loop_
_entity.id
_entity.type
_entity.pdbx_description
1 polymer ?
#
loop_
_entity_poly.entity_id
_entity_poly.type
_entity_poly.pdbx_seq_one_letter_code
_entity_poly.pdbx_strand_id
1 'polypeptide(L)'
;MKLFLILFSIISSTFFITNVDIFSLKKKTTTTVLMQDNTVLVKKIKARISALKKQRKKLKNLKKWSSVKEKSYVEEIKKLEAGLKKLGYKESNNLSVEEKIKKLQKELKYINNNRVNKNAKNSWTKEDDAIYEKKASKLIDSIIKLRKMLN
;
A
#
# COMPACT_ATOMS: atom_id res chain seq x y z
N MET A 1 -50.84 27.54 -24.26
CA MET A 1 -50.51 27.19 -22.86
C MET A 1 -51.13 25.88 -22.35
N LYS A 2 -52.19 25.33 -22.95
CA LYS A 2 -52.82 24.08 -22.46
C LYS A 2 -51.97 22.80 -22.70
N LEU A 3 -51.14 22.77 -23.75
CA LEU A 3 -50.31 21.59 -24.06
C LEU A 3 -49.12 21.40 -23.10
N PHE A 4 -48.61 22.49 -22.51
CA PHE A 4 -47.44 22.46 -21.61
C PHE A 4 -47.82 21.95 -20.20
N LEU A 5 -49.05 22.19 -19.76
CA LEU A 5 -49.56 21.71 -18.48
C LEU A 5 -49.83 20.20 -18.48
N ILE A 6 -50.19 19.62 -19.63
CA ILE A 6 -50.45 18.18 -19.77
C ILE A 6 -49.15 17.38 -19.69
N LEU A 7 -48.06 17.87 -20.29
CA LEU A 7 -46.73 17.23 -20.19
C LEU A 7 -46.15 17.29 -18.77
N PHE A 8 -46.39 18.38 -18.02
CA PHE A 8 -45.95 18.48 -16.62
C PHE A 8 -46.73 17.54 -15.68
N SER A 9 -48.01 17.27 -15.97
CA SER A 9 -48.85 16.32 -15.22
C SER A 9 -48.46 14.86 -15.41
N ILE A 10 -47.90 14.50 -16.58
CA ILE A 10 -47.47 13.12 -16.86
C ILE A 10 -46.09 12.85 -16.24
N ILE A 11 -45.21 13.86 -16.19
CA ILE A 11 -43.86 13.71 -15.60
C ILE A 11 -43.90 13.71 -14.06
N SER A 12 -44.91 14.35 -13.45
CA SER A 12 -45.06 14.39 -11.98
C SER A 12 -45.84 13.20 -11.40
N SER A 13 -46.58 12.45 -12.22
CA SER A 13 -47.36 11.28 -11.77
C SER A 13 -46.57 9.95 -11.75
N THR A 14 -45.34 9.91 -12.26
CA THR A 14 -44.43 8.77 -12.08
C THR A 14 -43.50 8.91 -10.87
N PHE A 15 -43.64 9.98 -10.07
CA PHE A 15 -42.82 10.22 -8.87
C PHE A 15 -43.51 9.84 -7.56
N PHE A 16 -44.80 9.51 -7.59
CA PHE A 16 -45.58 9.16 -6.40
C PHE A 16 -46.57 8.04 -6.73
N ILE A 17 -46.20 6.81 -6.37
CA ILE A 17 -46.96 5.55 -6.25
C ILE A 17 -45.84 4.49 -6.36
N THR A 18 -45.38 3.81 -5.32
CA THR A 18 -46.09 3.20 -4.19
C THR A 18 -45.22 3.17 -2.93
N ASN A 19 -45.74 3.74 -1.84
CA ASN A 19 -45.56 3.15 -0.52
C ASN A 19 -46.30 1.81 -0.53
N VAL A 20 -45.55 0.71 -0.64
CA VAL A 20 -46.07 -0.60 -0.22
C VAL A 20 -45.44 -0.86 1.13
N ASP A 21 -46.27 -0.83 2.18
CA ASP A 21 -45.98 -1.46 3.45
C ASP A 21 -45.79 -2.96 3.19
N ILE A 22 -44.54 -3.34 2.88
CA ILE A 22 -44.13 -4.73 2.85
C ILE A 22 -43.94 -5.14 4.30
N PHE A 23 -45.03 -5.66 4.83
CA PHE A 23 -45.05 -6.80 5.73
C PHE A 23 -44.16 -6.65 6.98
N SER A 24 -44.84 -6.42 8.10
CA SER A 24 -44.56 -7.07 9.38
C SER A 24 -44.07 -8.51 9.16
N LEU A 25 -42.76 -8.68 9.01
CA LEU A 25 -42.08 -9.96 9.12
C LEU A 25 -40.96 -9.76 10.12
N LYS A 26 -41.30 -10.08 11.36
CA LYS A 26 -40.38 -10.29 12.50
C LYS A 26 -39.43 -11.44 12.15
N LYS A 27 -38.52 -11.23 11.20
CA LYS A 27 -37.37 -12.09 10.97
C LYS A 27 -36.17 -11.39 11.57
N LYS A 28 -35.56 -12.10 12.50
CA LYS A 28 -34.24 -11.87 13.06
C LYS A 28 -33.26 -11.77 11.88
N THR A 29 -33.14 -10.60 11.28
CA THR A 29 -32.19 -10.35 10.20
C THR A 29 -30.84 -10.29 10.86
N THR A 30 -30.13 -11.41 10.81
CA THR A 30 -28.67 -11.40 10.84
C THR A 30 -28.24 -10.30 9.91
N THR A 31 -27.65 -9.23 10.45
CA THR A 31 -26.98 -8.19 9.68
C THR A 31 -25.83 -8.87 8.95
N THR A 32 -26.12 -9.46 7.80
CA THR A 32 -25.10 -9.83 6.83
C THR A 32 -24.57 -8.50 6.31
N VAL A 33 -23.57 -7.97 6.99
CA VAL A 33 -22.75 -6.85 6.51
C VAL A 33 -22.28 -7.26 5.12
N LEU A 34 -22.87 -6.66 4.10
CA LEU A 34 -22.48 -6.88 2.72
C LEU A 34 -21.08 -6.28 2.59
N MET A 35 -20.05 -7.12 2.73
CA MET A 35 -18.66 -6.67 2.66
C MET A 35 -18.37 -6.24 1.22
N GLN A 36 -18.47 -4.93 0.98
CA GLN A 36 -18.08 -4.37 -0.31
C GLN A 36 -16.59 -4.62 -0.54
N ASP A 37 -16.27 -5.23 -1.67
CA ASP A 37 -14.88 -5.48 -2.05
C ASP A 37 -14.19 -4.14 -2.41
N ASN A 38 -13.46 -3.60 -1.43
CA ASN A 38 -12.70 -2.37 -1.56
C ASN A 38 -11.33 -2.56 -2.24
N THR A 39 -11.01 -3.76 -2.74
CA THR A 39 -9.68 -4.07 -3.31
C THR A 39 -9.29 -3.16 -4.46
N VAL A 40 -10.23 -2.83 -5.35
CA VAL A 40 -9.98 -1.92 -6.49
C VAL A 40 -9.65 -0.51 -5.99
N LEU A 41 -10.38 -0.02 -4.99
CA LEU A 41 -10.17 1.30 -4.41
C LEU A 41 -8.82 1.37 -3.67
N VAL A 42 -8.50 0.32 -2.89
CA VAL A 42 -7.18 0.16 -2.24
C VAL A 42 -6.06 0.17 -3.28
N LYS A 43 -6.18 -0.59 -4.38
CA LYS A 43 -5.20 -0.60 -5.48
C LYS A 43 -5.02 0.80 -6.09
N LYS A 44 -6.12 1.52 -6.34
CA LYS A 44 -6.08 2.90 -6.88
C LYS A 44 -5.37 3.87 -5.93
N ILE A 45 -5.68 3.82 -4.64
CA ILE A 45 -5.04 4.69 -3.64
C ILE A 45 -3.53 4.38 -3.54
N LYS A 46 -3.14 3.09 -3.51
CA LYS A 46 -1.71 2.68 -3.50
C LYS A 46 -0.97 3.14 -4.76
N ALA A 47 -1.61 3.02 -5.93
CA ALA A 47 -1.04 3.51 -7.19
C ALA A 47 -0.83 5.04 -7.14
N ARG A 48 -1.79 5.79 -6.59
CA ARG A 48 -1.68 7.23 -6.42
C ARG A 48 -0.53 7.62 -5.48
N ILE A 49 -0.41 6.97 -4.32
CA ILE A 49 0.73 7.17 -3.39
C ILE A 49 2.06 6.89 -4.10
N SER A 50 2.16 5.80 -4.86
CA SER A 50 3.38 5.48 -5.60
C SER A 50 3.71 6.53 -6.68
N ALA A 51 2.70 7.05 -7.38
CA ALA A 51 2.89 8.08 -8.39
C ALA A 51 3.40 9.38 -7.76
N LEU A 52 2.82 9.80 -6.63
CA LEU A 52 3.27 10.98 -5.87
C LEU A 52 4.72 10.83 -5.40
N LYS A 53 5.11 9.65 -4.87
CA LYS A 53 6.50 9.36 -4.47
C LYS A 53 7.47 9.49 -5.65
N LYS A 54 7.11 8.93 -6.82
CA LYS A 54 7.92 9.04 -8.05
C LYS A 54 8.02 10.49 -8.53
N GLN A 55 6.91 11.24 -8.52
CA GLN A 55 6.87 12.65 -8.92
C GLN A 55 7.74 13.51 -8.01
N ARG A 56 7.67 13.31 -6.68
CA ARG A 56 8.54 13.97 -5.71
C ARG A 56 10.02 13.70 -6.01
N LYS A 57 10.39 12.43 -6.24
CA LYS A 57 11.76 12.05 -6.60
C LYS A 57 12.22 12.74 -7.89
N LYS A 58 11.40 12.74 -8.94
CA LYS A 58 11.70 13.41 -10.22
C LYS A 58 11.91 14.92 -10.03
N LEU A 59 11.03 15.58 -9.28
CA LEU A 59 11.14 17.02 -9.04
C LEU A 59 12.34 17.39 -8.17
N LYS A 60 12.69 16.55 -7.18
CA LYS A 60 13.93 16.72 -6.40
C LYS A 60 15.17 16.60 -7.28
N ASN A 61 15.22 15.59 -8.16
CA ASN A 61 16.33 15.43 -9.11
C ASN A 61 16.48 16.63 -10.05
N LEU A 62 15.36 17.21 -10.49
CA LEU A 62 15.35 18.42 -11.33
C LEU A 62 15.57 19.73 -10.55
N LYS A 63 15.79 19.67 -9.22
CA LYS A 63 15.85 20.83 -8.32
C LYS A 63 14.61 21.76 -8.41
N LYS A 64 13.47 21.24 -8.88
CA LYS A 64 12.17 21.97 -9.02
C LYS A 64 11.24 21.72 -7.83
N TRP A 65 11.76 21.12 -6.76
CA TRP A 65 11.04 20.80 -5.54
C TRP A 65 11.17 21.95 -4.54
N SER A 66 10.03 22.47 -4.07
CA SER A 66 9.98 23.59 -3.12
C SER A 66 9.29 23.17 -1.82
N SER A 67 9.48 23.97 -0.77
CA SER A 67 8.82 23.78 0.53
C SER A 67 7.29 23.78 0.43
N VAL A 68 6.72 24.64 -0.43
CA VAL A 68 5.29 24.70 -0.72
C VAL A 68 4.79 23.38 -1.32
N LYS A 69 5.53 22.80 -2.27
CA LYS A 69 5.22 21.48 -2.86
C LYS A 69 5.36 20.35 -1.85
N GLU A 70 6.34 20.43 -0.94
CA GLU A 70 6.50 19.44 0.14
C GLU A 70 5.30 19.45 1.09
N LYS A 71 4.81 20.62 1.51
CA LYS A 71 3.62 20.72 2.38
C LYS A 71 2.39 20.09 1.72
N SER A 72 2.10 20.48 0.48
CA SER A 72 0.97 19.92 -0.29
C SER A 72 1.09 18.41 -0.49
N TYR A 73 2.29 17.91 -0.81
CA TYR A 73 2.56 16.48 -0.92
C TYR A 73 2.29 15.73 0.40
N VAL A 74 2.75 16.26 1.54
CA VAL A 74 2.54 15.64 2.85
C VAL A 74 1.05 15.57 3.20
N GLU A 75 0.30 16.63 2.93
CA GLU A 75 -1.16 16.64 3.15
C GLU A 75 -1.90 15.64 2.26
N GLU A 76 -1.52 15.55 0.98
CA GLU A 76 -2.13 14.60 0.03
C GLU A 76 -1.84 13.14 0.44
N ILE A 77 -0.60 12.84 0.85
CA ILE A 77 -0.22 11.52 1.36
C ILE A 77 -1.01 11.17 2.62
N LYS A 78 -1.12 12.09 3.59
CA LYS A 78 -1.90 11.87 4.82
C LYS A 78 -3.37 11.58 4.52
N LYS A 79 -3.99 12.28 3.57
CA LYS A 79 -5.38 12.03 3.14
C LYS A 79 -5.55 10.63 2.54
N LEU A 80 -4.62 10.22 1.68
CA LEU A 80 -4.64 8.91 1.04
C LEU A 80 -4.41 7.77 2.04
N GLU A 81 -3.49 7.94 2.99
CA GLU A 81 -3.22 7.00 4.08
C GLU A 81 -4.42 6.87 5.04
N ALA A 82 -5.06 8.00 5.39
CA ALA A 82 -6.29 7.98 6.17
C ALA A 82 -7.43 7.26 5.41
N GLY A 83 -7.52 7.44 4.09
CA GLY A 83 -8.44 6.71 3.23
C GLY A 83 -8.21 5.19 3.27
N LEU A 84 -6.95 4.75 3.17
CA LEU A 84 -6.59 3.33 3.32
C LEU A 84 -6.99 2.79 4.70
N LYS A 85 -6.71 3.54 5.78
CA LYS A 85 -7.07 3.14 7.14
C LYS A 85 -8.58 2.95 7.31
N LYS A 86 -9.40 3.84 6.72
CA LYS A 86 -10.87 3.73 6.73
C LYS A 86 -11.38 2.51 5.96
N LEU A 87 -10.68 2.10 4.90
CA LEU A 87 -11.01 0.91 4.12
C LEU A 87 -10.57 -0.40 4.78
N GLY A 88 -10.11 -0.37 6.04
CA GLY A 88 -9.61 -1.55 6.75
C GLY A 88 -8.28 -2.06 6.22
N TYR A 89 -7.60 -1.30 5.35
CA TYR A 89 -6.29 -1.65 4.85
C TYR A 89 -5.26 -1.49 5.97
N LYS A 90 -4.84 -2.61 6.57
CA LYS A 90 -3.66 -2.67 7.42
C LYS A 90 -2.45 -2.70 6.52
N GLU A 91 -1.66 -1.64 6.55
CA GLU A 91 -0.40 -1.59 5.83
C GLU A 91 0.56 -2.62 6.44
N SER A 92 0.67 -3.79 5.82
CA SER A 92 1.72 -4.77 6.10
C SER A 92 3.07 -4.28 5.55
N ASN A 93 3.45 -3.02 5.82
CA ASN A 93 4.83 -2.57 5.56
C ASN A 93 5.77 -3.04 6.66
N ASN A 94 5.26 -3.57 7.76
CA ASN A 94 6.06 -4.40 8.64
C ASN A 94 6.06 -5.82 8.07
N LEU A 95 7.13 -6.15 7.34
CA LEU A 95 7.51 -7.53 7.07
C LEU A 95 7.38 -8.32 8.38
N SER A 96 6.72 -9.48 8.35
CA SER A 96 6.72 -10.39 9.50
C SER A 96 8.18 -10.74 9.84
N VAL A 97 8.42 -11.21 11.07
CA VAL A 97 9.77 -11.60 11.49
C VAL A 97 10.35 -12.66 10.54
N GLU A 98 9.53 -13.59 10.06
CA GLU A 98 9.87 -14.57 9.03
C GLU A 98 10.23 -13.95 7.68
N GLU A 99 9.46 -12.96 7.22
CA GLU A 99 9.73 -12.29 5.94
C GLU A 99 11.01 -11.43 6.01
N LYS A 100 11.28 -10.81 7.17
CA LYS A 100 12.55 -10.11 7.45
C LYS A 100 13.72 -11.07 7.40
N ILE A 101 13.60 -12.24 8.01
CA ILE A 101 14.63 -13.31 7.95
C ILE A 101 14.85 -13.76 6.51
N LYS A 102 13.80 -14.04 5.73
CA LYS A 102 13.91 -14.44 4.32
C LYS A 102 14.64 -13.39 3.47
N LYS A 103 14.36 -12.11 3.71
CA LYS A 103 15.04 -11.01 3.00
C LYS A 103 16.53 -10.96 3.34
N LEU A 104 16.88 -11.00 4.62
CA LEU A 104 18.28 -10.99 5.08
C LEU A 104 19.05 -12.22 4.58
N GLN A 105 18.42 -13.39 4.50
CA GLN A 105 19.01 -14.60 3.91
C GLN A 105 19.30 -14.44 2.41
N LYS A 106 18.42 -13.78 1.65
CA LYS A 106 18.67 -13.48 0.23
C LYS A 106 19.84 -12.52 0.05
N GLU A 107 19.93 -11.49 0.89
CA GLU A 107 21.04 -10.53 0.90
C GLU A 107 22.38 -11.21 1.23
N LEU A 108 22.40 -12.07 2.24
CA LEU A 108 23.59 -12.87 2.59
C LEU A 108 24.01 -13.80 1.45
N LYS A 109 23.05 -14.46 0.79
CA LYS A 109 23.33 -15.32 -0.38
C LYS A 109 23.92 -14.53 -1.54
N TYR A 110 23.37 -13.35 -1.83
CA TYR A 110 23.90 -12.46 -2.88
C TYR A 110 25.33 -12.03 -2.59
N ILE A 111 25.60 -11.59 -1.36
CA ILE A 111 26.94 -11.19 -0.91
C ILE A 111 27.92 -12.36 -1.03
N ASN A 112 27.54 -13.55 -0.56
CA ASN A 112 28.38 -14.74 -0.67
C ASN A 112 28.67 -15.11 -2.13
N ASN A 113 27.64 -15.13 -2.98
CA ASN A 113 27.78 -15.39 -4.41
C ASN A 113 28.75 -14.41 -5.09
N ASN A 114 28.72 -13.13 -4.72
CA ASN A 114 29.65 -12.13 -5.24
C ASN A 114 31.11 -12.41 -4.84
N ARG A 115 31.35 -12.98 -3.64
CA ARG A 115 32.69 -13.39 -3.18
C ARG A 115 33.19 -14.65 -3.89
N VAL A 116 32.34 -15.67 -4.05
CA VAL A 116 32.75 -16.96 -4.65
C VAL A 116 32.76 -16.97 -6.17
N ASN A 117 32.19 -15.96 -6.82
CA ASN A 117 32.19 -15.84 -8.28
C ASN A 117 33.62 -15.67 -8.81
N LYS A 118 34.08 -16.64 -9.61
CA LYS A 118 35.43 -16.65 -10.22
C LYS A 118 35.73 -15.40 -11.04
N ASN A 119 34.72 -14.79 -11.67
CA ASN A 119 34.91 -13.56 -12.47
C ASN A 119 35.09 -12.30 -11.62
N ALA A 120 34.65 -12.32 -10.36
CA ALA A 120 34.87 -11.24 -9.40
C ALA A 120 36.16 -11.43 -8.60
N LYS A 121 36.65 -12.68 -8.48
CA LYS A 121 37.77 -13.05 -7.61
C LYS A 121 39.11 -12.41 -7.99
N ASN A 122 39.30 -12.07 -9.26
CA ASN A 122 40.56 -11.48 -9.75
C ASN A 122 40.80 -10.04 -9.27
N SER A 123 39.81 -9.41 -8.62
CA SER A 123 39.90 -8.03 -8.12
C SER A 123 39.69 -7.88 -6.61
N TRP A 124 39.69 -8.99 -5.84
CA TRP A 124 39.47 -8.93 -4.39
C TRP A 124 40.80 -8.81 -3.64
N THR A 125 40.90 -7.79 -2.81
CA THR A 125 42.01 -7.58 -1.88
C THR A 125 41.68 -8.11 -0.49
N LYS A 126 42.69 -8.18 0.39
CA LYS A 126 42.47 -8.51 1.82
C LYS A 126 41.55 -7.51 2.53
N GLU A 127 41.55 -6.25 2.07
CA GLU A 127 40.67 -5.20 2.59
C GLU A 127 39.22 -5.45 2.19
N ASP A 128 38.98 -5.92 0.97
CA ASP A 128 37.65 -6.32 0.50
C ASP A 128 37.09 -7.51 1.29
N ASP A 129 37.94 -8.49 1.61
CA ASP A 129 37.58 -9.63 2.47
C ASP A 129 37.17 -9.16 3.88
N ALA A 130 37.93 -8.25 4.49
CA ALA A 130 37.58 -7.69 5.80
C ALA A 130 36.25 -6.91 5.77
N ILE A 131 36.00 -6.15 4.70
CA ILE A 131 34.73 -5.43 4.49
C ILE A 131 33.56 -6.41 4.30
N TYR A 132 33.78 -7.49 3.56
CA TYR A 132 32.82 -8.57 3.37
C TYR A 132 32.46 -9.22 4.70
N GLU A 133 33.44 -9.66 5.47
CA GLU A 133 33.25 -10.35 6.75
C GLU A 133 32.45 -9.48 7.71
N LYS A 134 32.80 -8.20 7.83
CA LYS A 134 32.07 -7.23 8.66
C LYS A 134 30.61 -7.08 8.25
N LYS A 135 30.30 -7.10 6.95
CA LYS A 135 28.92 -7.01 6.44
C LYS A 135 28.15 -8.31 6.66
N ALA A 136 28.78 -9.45 6.41
CA ALA A 136 28.19 -10.77 6.60
C ALA A 136 27.85 -11.02 8.07
N SER A 137 28.76 -10.71 9.01
CA SER A 137 28.54 -10.89 10.45
C SER A 137 27.32 -10.09 10.93
N LYS A 138 27.18 -8.82 10.53
CA LYS A 138 26.01 -7.99 10.89
C LYS A 138 24.68 -8.58 10.39
N LEU A 139 24.67 -9.16 9.18
CA LEU A 139 23.48 -9.82 8.63
C LEU A 139 23.14 -11.10 9.40
N ILE A 140 24.16 -11.90 9.74
CA ILE A 140 24.00 -13.13 10.53
C ILE A 140 23.44 -12.80 11.92
N ASP A 141 24.02 -11.82 12.62
CA ASP A 141 23.55 -11.38 13.94
C ASP A 141 22.09 -10.90 13.90
N SER A 142 21.73 -10.17 12.84
CA SER A 142 20.36 -9.70 12.62
C SER A 142 19.38 -10.87 12.42
N ILE A 143 19.78 -11.90 11.65
CA ILE A 143 18.98 -13.12 11.47
C ILE A 143 18.83 -13.87 12.80
N ILE A 144 19.91 -14.04 13.57
CA ILE A 144 19.88 -14.73 14.87
C ILE A 144 18.95 -14.01 15.84
N LYS A 145 19.07 -12.68 15.95
CA LYS A 145 18.21 -11.86 16.80
C LYS A 145 16.74 -12.00 16.42
N LEU A 146 16.42 -11.98 15.14
CA LEU A 146 15.05 -12.14 14.66
C LEU A 146 14.51 -13.56 14.90
N ARG A 147 15.33 -14.60 14.73
CA ARG A 147 14.92 -15.99 15.05
C ARG A 147 14.61 -16.16 16.54
N LYS A 148 15.37 -15.52 17.43
CA LYS A 148 15.08 -15.51 18.87
C LYS A 148 13.76 -14.82 19.23
N MET A 149 13.21 -13.96 18.35
CA MET A 149 11.92 -13.30 18.55
C MET A 149 10.74 -14.15 18.03
N LEU A 150 11.00 -15.25 17.32
CA LEU A 150 9.98 -16.21 16.86
C LEU A 150 9.73 -17.34 17.86
N ASN A 151 10.72 -17.61 18.72
CA ASN A 151 10.66 -18.60 19.79
C ASN A 151 10.22 -17.94 21.10
#